data_AF-A0A8H3M1P8-F1
#
_entry.id   AF-A0A8H3M1P8-F1
#
_cell.length_a   1.000
_cell.length_b   1.000
_cell.length_c   1.000
_cell.angle_alpha   90.00
_cell.angle_beta   90.00
_cell.angle_gamma   90.00
#
_symmetry.space_group_name_H-M   'P 1'
#
loop_
_entity.id
_entity.type
_entity.pdbx_description
1 polymer ?
#
loop_
_entity_poly.entity_id
_entity_poly.type
_entity_poly.pdbx_seq_one_letter_code
_entity_poly.pdbx_strand_id
1 'polypeptide(L)'
;MDDSNVDIYSLDAYNLENDEFILDFDSSCNSQISYNNAMHQIIQQQSSPNILIPWRPFKRLNDLHKTFQQTILNQFPCLPCSNCGYLLYPDKAKWIQYSEELSYQFEIAFPRSKLPLHPFPLARIAVCSICKSNPN
;
A
#
# COMPACT_ATOMS: atom_id res chain seq x y z
N MET A 1 -34.23 31.50 0.72
CA MET A 1 -33.14 31.67 -0.25
C MET A 1 -31.88 31.72 0.57
N ASP A 2 -31.08 30.66 0.46
CA ASP A 2 -29.61 30.66 0.47
C ASP A 2 -29.17 29.19 0.59
N ASP A 3 -29.23 28.51 -0.57
CA ASP A 3 -28.62 27.19 -0.78
C ASP A 3 -27.10 27.38 -0.87
N SER A 4 -26.38 27.04 0.19
CA SER A 4 -24.93 26.85 0.14
C SER A 4 -24.64 25.37 -0.01
N ASN A 5 -24.60 24.93 -1.27
CA ASN A 5 -24.04 23.64 -1.68
C ASN A 5 -22.53 23.66 -1.39
N VAL A 6 -22.10 23.01 -0.31
CA VAL A 6 -20.69 22.83 0.02
C VAL A 6 -20.26 21.48 -0.54
N ASP A 7 -19.58 21.52 -1.69
CA ASP A 7 -19.02 20.35 -2.35
C ASP A 7 -17.92 19.71 -1.46
N ILE A 8 -18.26 18.59 -0.80
CA ILE A 8 -17.40 17.78 0.09
C ILE A 8 -16.51 16.79 -0.70
N TYR A 9 -16.00 17.19 -1.87
CA TYR A 9 -15.08 16.34 -2.67
C TYR A 9 -13.82 17.07 -3.12
N SER A 10 -13.20 17.85 -2.23
CA SER A 10 -11.85 18.36 -2.45
C SER A 10 -10.91 17.80 -1.38
N LEU A 11 -10.50 16.54 -1.58
CA LEU A 11 -9.37 15.95 -0.87
C LEU A 11 -8.31 15.57 -1.92
N ASP A 12 -7.37 16.48 -2.07
CA ASP A 12 -5.98 16.25 -2.44
C ASP A 12 -5.74 15.56 -3.79
N ALA A 13 -5.88 16.35 -4.86
CA ALA A 13 -5.19 16.12 -6.12
C ALA A 13 -3.67 16.26 -5.92
N TYR A 14 -3.03 15.23 -5.37
CA TYR A 14 -1.59 15.08 -5.45
C TYR A 14 -1.23 14.68 -6.90
N ASN A 15 -0.81 15.68 -7.69
CA ASN A 15 0.06 15.60 -8.87
C ASN A 15 0.19 14.22 -9.53
N LEU A 16 -0.82 13.86 -10.33
CA LEU A 16 -0.81 12.70 -11.21
C LEU A 16 -0.31 13.09 -12.60
N GLU A 17 0.87 13.73 -12.70
CA GLU A 17 1.41 14.19 -13.99
C GLU A 17 2.85 13.73 -14.30
N ASN A 18 3.50 12.91 -13.46
CA ASN A 18 4.89 12.49 -13.76
C ASN A 18 5.23 11.02 -13.51
N ASP A 19 4.25 10.12 -13.39
CA ASP A 19 4.55 8.68 -13.50
C ASP A 19 4.49 8.29 -14.98
N GLU A 20 5.56 8.67 -15.68
CA GLU A 20 6.00 8.07 -16.91
C GLU A 20 5.92 6.54 -16.75
N PHE A 21 5.10 5.91 -17.59
CA PHE A 21 4.95 4.46 -17.65
C PHE A 21 6.26 3.87 -18.17
N ILE A 22 7.26 3.75 -17.30
CA ILE A 22 8.55 3.14 -17.64
C ILE A 22 8.35 1.62 -17.69
N LEU A 23 7.79 1.16 -18.81
CA LEU A 23 8.17 -0.11 -19.38
C LEU A 23 9.49 0.10 -20.14
N ASP A 24 10.58 0.27 -19.41
CA ASP A 24 11.91 0.02 -19.97
C ASP A 24 12.07 -1.49 -20.09
N PHE A 25 11.47 -2.04 -21.14
CA PHE A 25 11.87 -3.29 -21.71
C PHE A 25 13.26 -3.03 -22.31
N ASP A 26 14.30 -3.21 -21.50
CA ASP A 26 15.69 -3.16 -21.94
C ASP A 26 15.88 -4.21 -23.05
N SER A 27 15.64 -3.78 -24.28
CA SER A 27 15.95 -4.48 -25.51
C SER A 27 17.46 -4.40 -25.72
N SER A 28 18.20 -5.16 -24.92
CA SER A 28 19.58 -5.48 -25.24
C SER A 28 19.62 -6.66 -26.21
N CYS A 29 18.97 -6.47 -27.36
CA CYS A 29 19.25 -7.23 -28.58
C CYS A 29 19.12 -6.30 -29.79
N ASN A 30 20.06 -5.37 -29.93
CA ASN A 30 20.36 -4.75 -31.21
C ASN A 30 21.86 -4.51 -31.33
N SER A 31 22.58 -5.59 -31.68
CA SER A 31 23.77 -5.43 -32.52
C SER A 31 23.33 -4.71 -33.79
N GLN A 32 23.95 -3.58 -34.07
CA GLN A 32 23.67 -2.71 -35.22
C GLN A 32 23.45 -3.52 -36.50
N ILE A 33 22.22 -3.50 -36.97
CA ILE A 33 21.88 -3.91 -38.33
C ILE A 33 22.40 -2.82 -39.26
N SER A 34 23.61 -3.01 -39.78
CA SER A 34 24.10 -2.34 -40.97
C SER A 34 23.91 -3.27 -42.16
N TYR A 35 22.72 -3.25 -42.76
CA TYR A 35 22.50 -3.91 -44.05
C TYR A 35 23.23 -3.12 -45.13
N ASN A 36 24.34 -3.67 -45.64
CA ASN A 36 24.49 -4.08 -47.03
C ASN A 36 25.98 -4.31 -47.36
N ASN A 37 26.25 -5.49 -47.96
CA ASN A 37 27.51 -5.94 -48.58
C ASN A 37 28.47 -6.77 -47.71
N ALA A 38 28.06 -7.99 -47.36
CA ALA A 38 28.98 -9.14 -47.26
C ALA A 38 28.19 -10.45 -47.39
N MET A 39 27.60 -10.68 -48.58
CA MET A 39 27.14 -12.01 -48.97
C MET A 39 28.36 -12.90 -49.23
N HIS A 40 28.32 -14.13 -48.69
CA HIS A 40 29.29 -15.22 -48.77
C HIS A 40 30.43 -15.17 -47.73
N GLN A 41 30.30 -15.94 -46.63
CA GLN A 41 31.20 -17.09 -46.36
C GLN A 41 31.06 -17.87 -45.03
N ILE A 42 29.97 -17.83 -44.25
CA ILE A 42 29.91 -18.71 -43.06
C ILE A 42 28.56 -19.44 -42.95
N ILE A 43 28.32 -20.33 -43.91
CA ILE A 43 27.48 -21.51 -43.70
C ILE A 43 28.43 -22.61 -43.23
N GLN A 44 28.74 -22.66 -41.93
CA GLN A 44 29.25 -23.87 -41.28
C GLN A 44 29.09 -23.75 -39.76
N GLN A 45 28.07 -24.47 -39.27
CA GLN A 45 27.98 -25.18 -37.99
C GLN A 45 28.46 -24.48 -36.71
N GLN A 46 27.50 -24.12 -35.85
CA GLN A 46 27.54 -24.45 -34.42
C GLN A 46 26.11 -24.37 -33.87
N SER A 47 25.48 -25.52 -33.64
CA SER A 47 24.26 -25.62 -32.84
C SER A 47 24.63 -25.44 -31.37
N SER A 48 24.82 -24.19 -30.95
CA SER A 48 24.88 -23.87 -29.53
C SER A 48 23.51 -24.19 -28.92
N PRO A 49 23.43 -24.90 -27.77
CA PRO A 49 22.16 -25.06 -27.09
C PRO A 49 21.63 -23.65 -26.81
N ASN A 50 20.38 -23.37 -27.19
CA ASN A 50 19.70 -22.15 -26.78
C ASN A 50 19.63 -22.16 -25.25
N ILE A 51 20.59 -21.50 -24.60
CA ILE A 51 20.59 -21.32 -23.15
C ILE A 51 19.46 -20.34 -22.88
N LEU A 52 18.28 -20.89 -22.56
CA LEU A 52 17.16 -20.12 -22.04
C LEU A 52 17.58 -19.59 -20.68
N ILE A 53 17.94 -18.31 -20.62
CA ILE A 53 18.14 -17.61 -19.35
C ILE A 53 16.74 -17.39 -18.78
N PRO A 54 16.39 -17.99 -17.63
CA PRO A 54 15.09 -17.73 -17.02
C PRO A 54 15.00 -16.24 -16.70
N TRP A 55 13.87 -15.63 -17.03
CA TRP A 55 13.59 -14.26 -16.61
C TRP A 55 13.73 -14.17 -15.08
N ARG A 56 14.44 -13.14 -14.61
CA ARG A 56 14.59 -12.84 -13.19
C ARG A 56 14.12 -11.42 -12.93
N PRO A 57 13.33 -11.20 -11.88
CA PRO A 57 12.89 -9.86 -11.53
C PRO A 57 14.09 -8.97 -11.18
N PHE A 58 14.04 -7.72 -11.65
CA PHE A 58 14.99 -6.69 -11.23
C PHE A 58 14.94 -6.51 -9.72
N LYS A 59 16.07 -6.07 -9.13
CA LYS A 59 16.17 -5.80 -7.69
C LYS A 59 15.04 -4.88 -7.20
N ARG A 60 14.74 -3.81 -7.95
CA ARG A 60 13.65 -2.87 -7.64
C ARG A 60 12.28 -3.57 -7.55
N LEU A 61 11.98 -4.47 -8.49
CA LEU A 61 10.72 -5.22 -8.48
C LEU A 61 10.65 -6.19 -7.30
N ASN A 62 11.77 -6.87 -6.99
CA ASN A 62 11.86 -7.72 -5.80
C ASN A 62 11.68 -6.92 -4.50
N ASP A 63 12.29 -5.74 -4.38
CA ASP A 63 12.19 -4.90 -3.19
C ASP A 63 10.77 -4.34 -3.02
N LEU A 64 10.12 -3.94 -4.12
CA LEU A 64 8.72 -3.53 -4.13
C LEU A 64 7.81 -4.70 -3.74
N HIS A 65 8.03 -5.89 -4.31
CA HIS A 65 7.27 -7.09 -3.97
C HIS A 65 7.40 -7.44 -2.48
N LYS A 66 8.62 -7.38 -1.92
CA LYS A 66 8.84 -7.56 -0.48
C LYS A 66 8.10 -6.52 0.35
N THR A 67 8.20 -5.25 -0.01
CA THR A 67 7.50 -4.15 0.68
C THR A 67 5.98 -4.36 0.63
N PHE A 68 5.45 -4.74 -0.52
CA PHE A 68 4.04 -5.03 -0.69
C PHE A 68 3.60 -6.18 0.22
N GLN A 69 4.32 -7.30 0.20
CA GLN A 69 4.00 -8.45 1.04
C GLN A 69 4.15 -8.17 2.53
N GLN A 70 5.21 -7.47 2.93
CA GLN A 70 5.57 -7.30 4.34
C GLN A 70 4.88 -6.12 5.00
N THR A 71 4.52 -5.09 4.23
CA THR A 71 4.03 -3.82 4.77
C THR A 71 2.63 -3.48 4.31
N ILE A 72 2.28 -3.71 3.03
CA ILE A 72 0.96 -3.32 2.50
C ILE A 72 -0.09 -4.40 2.77
N LEU A 73 0.22 -5.66 2.49
CA LEU A 73 -0.70 -6.78 2.72
C LEU A 73 -0.81 -7.15 4.21
N ASN A 74 0.24 -6.92 4.99
CA ASN A 74 0.25 -7.19 6.43
C ASN A 74 -0.28 -6.02 7.27
N GLN A 75 -0.89 -4.99 6.67
CA GLN A 75 -1.60 -3.99 7.45
C GLN A 75 -2.78 -4.69 8.12
N PHE A 76 -2.70 -4.85 9.45
CA PHE A 76 -3.85 -5.27 10.24
C PHE A 76 -5.03 -4.32 9.94
N PRO A 77 -6.27 -4.83 9.93
CA PRO A 77 -7.44 -4.00 9.67
C PRO A 77 -7.41 -2.76 10.56
N CYS A 78 -7.66 -1.60 9.95
CA CYS A 78 -7.68 -0.33 10.66
C CYS A 78 -8.68 -0.40 11.83
N LEU A 79 -8.28 0.16 12.97
CA LEU A 79 -9.03 0.09 14.22
C LEU A 79 -9.77 1.41 14.44
N PRO A 80 -11.09 1.41 14.69
CA PRO A 80 -11.78 2.63 15.07
C PRO A 80 -11.30 3.14 16.44
N CYS A 81 -11.11 4.45 16.54
CA CYS A 81 -10.94 5.13 17.81
C CYS A 81 -12.22 5.01 18.64
N SER A 82 -12.13 4.51 19.87
CA SER A 82 -13.28 4.38 20.76
C SER A 82 -13.97 5.70 21.08
N ASN A 83 -13.19 6.79 21.17
CA ASN A 83 -13.69 8.08 21.62
C ASN A 83 -14.20 9.00 20.51
N CYS A 84 -13.81 8.78 19.24
CA CYS A 84 -14.25 9.64 18.13
C CYS A 84 -14.60 8.89 16.84
N GLY A 85 -14.48 7.56 16.81
CA GLY A 85 -14.81 6.72 15.66
C GLY A 85 -13.82 6.77 14.49
N TYR A 86 -12.82 7.66 14.51
CA TYR A 86 -11.83 7.77 13.43
C TYR A 86 -11.05 6.46 13.24
N LEU A 87 -10.94 6.00 11.98
CA LEU A 87 -10.21 4.78 11.62
C LEU A 87 -8.70 5.00 11.69
N LEU A 88 -8.03 4.20 12.53
CA LEU A 88 -6.61 4.30 12.81
C LEU A 88 -5.85 3.16 12.15
N TYR A 89 -4.74 3.49 11.51
CA TYR A 89 -3.74 2.50 11.20
C TYR A 89 -3.17 1.88 12.50
N PRO A 90 -2.79 0.59 12.49
CA PRO A 90 -2.30 -0.11 13.69
C PRO A 90 -1.11 0.57 14.37
N ASP A 91 -0.22 1.22 13.61
CA ASP A 91 0.94 1.96 14.10
C ASP A 91 0.57 3.28 14.80
N LYS A 92 -0.52 3.91 14.35
CA LYS A 92 -1.05 5.16 14.90
C LYS A 92 -1.99 4.94 16.08
N ALA A 93 -2.58 3.75 16.20
CA ALA A 93 -3.44 3.39 17.32
C ALA A 93 -2.68 3.44 18.65
N LYS A 94 -3.29 4.08 19.66
CA LYS A 94 -2.84 4.03 21.05
C LYS A 94 -3.82 3.21 21.85
N TRP A 95 -3.30 2.47 22.81
CA TRP A 95 -4.12 1.60 23.65
C TRP A 95 -4.30 2.22 25.02
N ILE A 96 -5.55 2.33 25.47
CA ILE A 96 -5.92 2.75 26.82
C ILE A 96 -6.70 1.64 27.52
N GLN A 97 -6.74 1.69 28.85
CA GLN A 97 -7.50 0.74 29.64
C GLN A 97 -8.99 0.88 29.34
N TYR A 98 -9.65 -0.25 29.09
CA TYR A 98 -11.09 -0.31 28.99
C TYR A 98 -11.73 -0.15 30.37
N SER A 99 -12.73 0.73 30.46
CA SER A 99 -13.62 0.89 31.61
C SER A 99 -15.07 0.71 31.16
N GLU A 100 -15.84 -0.09 31.90
CA GLU A 100 -17.28 -0.31 31.68
C GLU A 100 -18.13 0.87 32.18
N GLU A 101 -17.56 1.75 33.01
CA GLU A 101 -18.25 2.94 33.54
C GLU A 101 -18.38 4.06 32.50
N LEU A 102 -17.56 3.98 31.44
CA LEU A 102 -17.50 4.99 30.39
C LEU A 102 -18.32 4.56 29.17
N SER A 103 -19.07 5.51 28.61
CA SER A 103 -19.72 5.33 27.31
C SER A 103 -18.81 5.86 26.21
N TYR A 104 -18.42 4.99 25.28
CA TYR A 104 -17.56 5.35 24.17
C TYR A 104 -18.38 5.84 22.98
N GLN A 105 -17.99 6.96 22.36
CA GLN A 105 -18.72 7.52 21.22
C GLN A 105 -18.87 6.53 20.06
N PHE A 106 -17.88 5.65 19.86
CA PHE A 106 -17.98 4.60 18.85
C PHE A 106 -19.18 3.67 19.08
N GLU A 107 -19.41 3.21 20.30
CA GLU A 107 -20.53 2.29 20.59
C GLU A 107 -21.87 3.00 20.48
N ILE A 108 -21.93 4.27 20.86
CA ILE A 108 -23.12 5.11 20.71
C ILE A 108 -23.46 5.31 19.22
N ALA A 109 -22.45 5.63 18.40
CA ALA A 109 -22.62 5.86 16.98
C ALA A 109 -22.88 4.57 16.19
N PHE A 110 -22.35 3.43 16.65
CA PHE A 110 -22.45 2.14 15.98
C PHE A 110 -22.97 1.03 16.93
N PRO A 111 -24.26 1.05 17.32
CA PRO A 111 -24.79 0.13 18.35
C PRO A 111 -24.73 -1.36 18.00
N ARG A 112 -24.57 -1.69 16.71
CA ARG A 112 -24.45 -3.08 16.22
C ARG A 112 -23.01 -3.58 16.19
N SER A 113 -22.04 -2.68 16.35
CA SER A 113 -20.62 -2.97 16.34
C SER A 113 -20.11 -3.05 17.77
N LYS A 114 -19.19 -3.99 18.04
CA LYS A 114 -18.51 -4.09 19.33
C LYS A 114 -17.21 -3.30 19.27
N LEU A 115 -16.81 -2.70 20.40
CA LEU A 115 -15.48 -2.14 20.54
C LEU A 115 -14.41 -3.21 20.28
N PRO A 116 -13.44 -2.96 19.37
CA PRO A 116 -12.32 -3.86 19.18
C PRO A 116 -11.41 -3.79 20.41
N LEU A 117 -11.26 -4.95 21.06
CA LEU A 117 -10.36 -5.13 22.19
C LEU A 117 -8.98 -5.60 21.70
N HIS A 118 -7.94 -5.16 22.39
CA HIS A 118 -6.59 -5.64 22.16
C HIS A 118 -6.49 -7.14 22.42
N PRO A 119 -5.84 -7.93 21.54
CA PRO A 119 -5.76 -9.38 21.72
C PRO A 119 -4.99 -9.79 22.98
N PHE A 120 -3.88 -9.11 23.32
CA PHE A 120 -3.08 -9.41 24.53
C PHE A 120 -2.23 -8.22 25.01
N PRO A 121 -2.50 -7.59 26.17
CA PRO A 121 -3.48 -7.97 27.20
C PRO A 121 -4.91 -7.60 26.79
N LEU A 122 -5.87 -8.42 27.24
CA LEU A 122 -7.30 -8.13 27.16
C LEU A 122 -7.61 -6.93 28.06
N ALA A 123 -8.72 -6.22 27.78
CA ALA A 123 -9.15 -4.98 28.44
C ALA A 123 -8.40 -3.70 28.03
N ARG A 124 -7.93 -3.62 26.77
CA ARG A 124 -7.52 -2.35 26.16
C ARG A 124 -8.30 -2.07 24.90
N ILE A 125 -8.56 -0.79 24.67
CA ILE A 125 -9.26 -0.28 23.49
C ILE A 125 -8.38 0.72 22.73
N ALA A 126 -8.63 0.84 21.43
CA ALA A 126 -7.87 1.71 20.55
C ALA A 126 -8.39 3.15 20.59
N VAL A 127 -7.50 4.12 20.76
CA VAL A 127 -7.80 5.55 20.67
C VAL A 127 -6.75 6.27 19.82
N CYS A 128 -7.14 7.39 19.22
CA CYS A 128 -6.20 8.24 18.49
C CYS A 128 -5.30 9.02 19.47
N SER A 129 -4.22 9.61 18.97
CA SER A 129 -3.31 10.43 19.77
C SER A 129 -4.02 11.61 20.45
N ILE A 130 -4.99 12.23 19.76
CA ILE A 130 -5.74 13.38 20.28
C ILE A 130 -6.62 12.97 21.46
N CYS A 131 -7.43 11.92 21.29
CA CYS A 131 -8.33 11.41 22.34
C CYS A 131 -7.58 10.78 23.53
N LYS A 132 -6.32 10.38 23.33
CA LYS A 132 -5.48 9.93 24.44
C LYS A 132 -4.98 11.09 25.30
N SER A 133 -4.60 12.21 24.67
CA SER A 133 -4.11 13.39 25.38
C SER A 133 -5.24 14.18 26.06
N ASN A 134 -6.43 14.17 25.45
CA ASN A 134 -7.63 14.82 25.96
C ASN A 134 -8.72 13.76 26.20
N PRO A 135 -8.66 13.04 27.32
CA PRO A 135 -9.76 12.17 27.72
C PRO A 135 -11.00 13.04 28.00
N ASN A 136 -12.12 12.69 27.36
CA ASN A 136 -13.42 13.30 27.67
C ASN A 136 -13.92 12.84 29.03
#